data_AF-A0A931QH07-F1
#
_entry.id   AF-A0A931QH07-F1
#
_cell.length_a   1.000
_cell.length_b   1.000
_cell.length_c   1.000
_cell.angle_alpha   90.00
_cell.angle_beta   90.00
_cell.angle_gamma   90.00
#
_symmetry.space_group_name_H-M   'P 1'
#
loop_
_entity.id
_entity.type
_entity.pdbx_description
1 polymer ?
#
loop_
_entity_poly.entity_id
_entity_poly.type
_entity_poly.pdbx_seq_one_letter_code
_entity_poly.pdbx_strand_id
1 'polypeptide(L)'
;MDFLRNVFALNREIIYFVYGLVFFVLGLAISLQSRYTSRLELARNLKWLAAFGFTHGFHEWGDLFIPIQAEYLPAPAVLFLQHIHLILLAVSFAFLFEFGLSLLSPFGNWHWLRLIVIGVTAV
;
A
#
# COMPACT_ATOMS: atom_id res chain seq x y z
N MET A 1 19.30 1.59 -28.30
CA MET A 1 18.94 1.54 -26.86
C MET A 1 18.43 2.90 -26.36
N ASP A 2 18.79 4.01 -27.00
CA ASP A 2 18.40 5.37 -26.57
C ASP A 2 16.93 5.67 -26.76
N PHE A 3 16.29 5.09 -27.79
CA PHE A 3 14.85 5.22 -28.02
C PHE A 3 14.03 4.75 -26.81
N LEU A 4 14.30 3.53 -26.31
CA LEU A 4 13.58 2.99 -25.14
C LEU A 4 13.84 3.84 -23.90
N ARG A 5 15.08 4.25 -23.66
CA ARG A 5 15.42 5.15 -22.54
C ARG A 5 14.63 6.45 -22.60
N ASN A 6 14.51 7.06 -23.77
CA ASN A 6 13.74 8.29 -23.97
C ASN A 6 12.25 8.07 -23.73
N VAL A 7 11.67 6.96 -24.21
CA VAL A 7 10.27 6.62 -23.94
C VAL A 7 10.03 6.45 -22.45
N PHE A 8 10.87 5.70 -21.73
CA PHE A 8 10.72 5.53 -20.28
C PHE A 8 10.92 6.83 -19.51
N ALA A 9 11.86 7.68 -19.93
CA ALA A 9 12.11 8.96 -19.29
C ALA A 9 10.94 9.94 -19.48
N LEU A 10 10.34 10.00 -20.67
CA LEU A 10 9.23 10.90 -20.99
C LEU A 10 7.88 10.46 -20.40
N ASN A 11 7.73 9.18 -20.07
CA ASN A 11 6.47 8.61 -19.57
C ASN A 11 6.58 8.15 -18.11
N ARG A 12 7.61 8.58 -17.39
CA ARG A 12 7.93 8.13 -16.03
C ARG A 12 6.74 8.34 -15.09
N GLU A 13 6.12 9.51 -15.14
CA GLU A 13 4.99 9.91 -14.31
C GLU A 13 3.76 9.01 -14.57
N ILE A 14 3.49 8.70 -15.85
CA ILE A 14 2.39 7.82 -16.25
C ILE A 14 2.64 6.40 -15.73
N ILE A 15 3.88 5.92 -15.82
CA ILE A 15 4.24 4.58 -15.35
C ILE A 15 4.04 4.46 -13.84
N TYR A 16 4.50 5.45 -13.05
CA TYR A 16 4.27 5.46 -11.60
C TYR A 16 2.79 5.60 -11.24
N PHE A 17 2.02 6.38 -12.01
CA PHE A 17 0.59 6.50 -11.78
C PHE A 17 -0.12 5.16 -11.98
N VAL A 18 0.20 4.46 -13.08
CA VAL A 18 -0.32 3.12 -13.37
C VAL A 18 0.13 2.12 -12.30
N TYR A 19 1.37 2.21 -11.82
CA TYR A 19 1.87 1.37 -10.73
C TYR A 19 1.00 1.50 -9.47
N GLY A 20 0.73 2.73 -8.99
CA GLY A 20 -0.19 2.96 -7.88
C GLY A 20 -1.61 2.46 -8.16
N LEU A 21 -2.11 2.64 -9.40
CA LEU A 21 -3.42 2.16 -9.83
C LEU A 21 -3.52 0.63 -9.78
N VAL A 22 -2.47 -0.12 -10.11
CA VAL A 22 -2.49 -1.59 -10.01
C VAL A 22 -2.75 -2.04 -8.57
N PHE A 23 -2.11 -1.43 -7.58
CA PHE A 23 -2.36 -1.75 -6.16
C PHE A 23 -3.76 -1.34 -5.71
N PHE A 24 -4.23 -0.17 -6.16
CA PHE A 24 -5.59 0.28 -5.86
C PHE A 24 -6.64 -0.68 -6.44
N VAL A 25 -6.47 -1.09 -7.70
CA VAL A 25 -7.36 -2.05 -8.38
C VAL A 25 -7.28 -3.43 -7.72
N LEU A 26 -6.10 -3.87 -7.28
CA LEU A 26 -5.96 -5.09 -6.48
C LEU A 26 -6.80 -5.01 -5.20
N GLY A 27 -6.68 -3.91 -4.44
CA GLY A 27 -7.47 -3.69 -3.24
C GLY A 27 -8.97 -3.70 -3.52
N LEU A 28 -9.39 -3.03 -4.59
CA LEU A 28 -10.78 -2.98 -5.04
C LEU A 28 -11.31 -4.35 -5.45
N ALA A 29 -10.58 -5.08 -6.28
CA ALA A 29 -10.96 -6.40 -6.78
C ALA A 29 -11.17 -7.39 -5.63
N ILE A 30 -10.25 -7.43 -4.66
CA ILE A 30 -10.37 -8.29 -3.48
C ILE A 30 -11.58 -7.88 -2.63
N SER A 31 -11.79 -6.58 -2.44
CA SER A 31 -12.91 -6.05 -1.65
C SER A 31 -14.28 -6.40 -2.27
N LEU A 32 -14.36 -6.38 -3.60
CA LEU A 32 -15.56 -6.77 -4.34
C LEU A 32 -15.77 -8.30 -4.33
N GLN A 33 -14.70 -9.09 -4.44
CA GLN A 33 -14.78 -10.55 -4.41
C GLN A 33 -15.24 -11.08 -3.05
N SER A 34 -14.82 -10.43 -1.95
CA SER A 34 -15.22 -10.77 -0.58
C SER A 34 -16.74 -10.69 -0.37
N ARG A 35 -17.45 -9.82 -1.11
CA ARG A 35 -18.91 -9.66 -1.02
C ARG A 35 -19.69 -10.85 -1.60
N TYR A 36 -19.10 -11.62 -2.52
CA TYR A 36 -19.81 -12.67 -3.27
C TYR A 36 -19.58 -14.10 -2.73
N THR A 37 -18.54 -14.35 -1.93
CA THR A 37 -18.18 -15.73 -1.52
C THR A 37 -18.04 -15.87 -0.01
N SER A 38 -19.17 -16.11 0.67
CA SER A 38 -19.34 -16.08 2.12
C SER A 38 -18.76 -17.27 2.93
N ARG A 39 -17.89 -18.15 2.42
CA ARG A 39 -17.59 -19.43 3.12
C ARG A 39 -16.15 -19.94 3.20
N LEU A 40 -15.15 -19.19 2.71
CA LEU A 40 -13.75 -19.63 2.84
C LEU A 40 -13.05 -18.83 3.94
N GLU A 41 -12.43 -19.50 4.90
CA GLU A 41 -11.52 -18.89 5.89
C GLU A 41 -10.45 -18.00 5.22
N LEU A 42 -10.10 -18.31 3.97
CA LEU A 42 -9.25 -17.51 3.10
C LEU A 42 -9.75 -16.07 2.90
N ALA A 43 -11.07 -15.84 2.81
CA ALA A 43 -11.66 -14.52 2.63
C ALA A 43 -11.40 -13.60 3.84
N ARG A 44 -11.26 -14.17 5.03
CA ARG A 44 -10.94 -13.40 6.24
C ARG A 44 -9.50 -12.89 6.23
N ASN A 45 -8.60 -13.57 5.54
CA ASN A 45 -7.19 -13.17 5.42
C ASN A 45 -7.00 -12.17 4.28
N LEU A 46 -7.73 -12.33 3.17
CA LEU A 46 -7.69 -11.44 2.01
C LEU A 46 -8.06 -9.98 2.33
N LYS A 47 -8.82 -9.72 3.39
CA LYS A 47 -9.12 -8.34 3.83
C LYS A 47 -7.86 -7.52 4.13
N TRP A 48 -6.82 -8.15 4.68
CA TRP A 48 -5.55 -7.49 4.98
C TRP A 48 -4.79 -7.15 3.70
N LEU A 49 -4.82 -8.06 2.72
CA LEU A 49 -4.26 -7.81 1.40
C LEU A 49 -5.01 -6.68 0.66
N ALA A 50 -6.33 -6.60 0.82
CA ALA A 50 -7.12 -5.50 0.26
C ALA A 50 -6.74 -4.15 0.89
N ALA A 51 -6.62 -4.11 2.22
CA ALA A 51 -6.19 -2.92 2.95
C ALA A 51 -4.77 -2.48 2.53
N PHE A 52 -3.85 -3.43 2.36
CA PHE A 52 -2.53 -3.18 1.78
C PHE A 52 -2.64 -2.55 0.38
N GLY A 53 -3.40 -3.17 -0.54
CA GLY A 53 -3.54 -2.67 -1.91
C GLY A 53 -4.03 -1.22 -1.96
N PHE A 54 -5.03 -0.86 -1.18
CA PHE A 54 -5.50 0.53 -1.11
C PHE A 54 -4.45 1.46 -0.52
N THR A 55 -3.94 1.17 0.67
CA THR A 55 -2.98 2.06 1.34
C THR A 55 -1.69 2.23 0.55
N HIS A 56 -1.16 1.15 -0.01
CA HIS A 56 0.03 1.20 -0.85
C HIS A 56 -0.23 1.95 -2.17
N GLY A 57 -1.38 1.72 -2.83
CA GLY A 57 -1.75 2.50 -4.02
C GLY A 57 -1.83 4.00 -3.75
N PHE A 58 -2.40 4.41 -2.62
CA PHE A 58 -2.41 5.82 -2.18
C PHE A 58 -1.00 6.34 -1.85
N HIS A 59 -0.13 5.51 -1.27
CA HIS A 59 1.26 5.85 -1.02
C HIS A 59 1.97 6.20 -2.34
N GLU A 60 1.92 5.32 -3.33
CA GLU A 60 2.59 5.53 -4.63
C GLU A 60 2.12 6.79 -5.36
N TRP A 61 0.82 7.12 -5.25
CA TRP A 61 0.31 8.37 -5.77
C TRP A 61 0.84 9.60 -5.02
N GLY A 62 1.16 9.48 -3.74
CA GLY A 62 1.81 10.54 -2.96
C GLY A 62 3.14 10.99 -3.56
N ASP A 63 3.94 10.08 -4.13
CA ASP A 63 5.22 10.41 -4.79
C ASP A 63 5.03 11.31 -6.02
N LEU A 64 3.85 11.28 -6.65
CA LEU A 64 3.51 12.12 -7.78
C LEU A 64 2.81 13.41 -7.34
N PHE A 65 1.85 13.33 -6.42
CA PHE A 65 1.01 14.48 -6.07
C PHE A 65 1.63 15.41 -5.05
N ILE A 66 2.43 14.93 -4.09
CA ILE A 66 3.04 15.79 -3.05
C ILE A 66 3.99 16.83 -3.68
N PRO A 67 4.86 16.47 -4.64
CA PRO A 67 5.69 17.46 -5.33
C PRO A 67 4.86 18.52 -6.07
N ILE A 68 3.77 18.13 -6.74
CA ILE A 68 2.86 19.07 -7.40
C ILE A 68 2.24 20.01 -6.39
N GLN A 69 1.77 19.50 -5.25
CA GLN A 69 1.19 20.32 -4.18
C GLN A 69 2.22 21.25 -3.52
N ALA A 70 3.51 20.87 -3.51
CA ALA A 70 4.57 21.69 -2.96
C ALA A 70 4.82 22.99 -3.74
N GLU A 71 4.35 23.10 -4.98
CA GLU A 71 4.37 24.35 -5.75
C GLU A 71 3.33 25.37 -5.26
N TYR A 72 2.26 24.91 -4.60
CA TYR A 72 1.10 25.74 -4.22
C TYR A 72 0.92 25.87 -2.70
N LEU A 73 1.43 24.92 -1.92
CA LEU A 73 1.24 24.85 -0.47
C LEU A 73 2.44 25.43 0.30
N PRO A 74 2.19 26.01 1.49
CA PRO A 74 3.27 26.46 2.36
C PRO A 74 4.07 25.27 2.92
N ALA A 75 5.35 25.49 3.23
CA ALA A 75 6.27 24.43 3.69
C ALA A 75 5.74 23.55 4.85
N PRO A 76 5.06 24.09 5.88
CA PRO A 76 4.50 23.25 6.94
C PRO A 76 3.43 22.27 6.45
N ALA A 77 2.62 22.65 5.46
CA ALA A 77 1.60 21.78 4.89
C ALA A 77 2.23 20.67 4.03
N VAL A 78 3.27 20.98 3.27
CA VAL A 78 4.05 19.98 2.52
C VAL A 78 4.71 18.97 3.46
N LEU A 79 5.33 19.47 4.55
CA LEU A 79 5.93 18.61 5.57
C LEU A 79 4.88 17.69 6.20
N PHE A 80 3.69 18.20 6.49
CA PHE A 80 2.58 17.39 6.99
C PHE A 80 2.17 16.28 6.00
N LEU A 81 2.06 16.59 4.71
CA LEU A 81 1.79 15.59 3.67
C LEU A 81 2.88 14.51 3.59
N GLN A 82 4.15 14.89 3.72
CA GLN A 82 5.28 13.94 3.75
C GLN A 82 5.22 13.00 4.96
N HIS A 83 4.80 13.50 6.14
CA HIS A 83 4.58 12.64 7.31
C HIS A 83 3.44 11.66 7.08
N ILE A 84 2.30 12.13 6.54
CA ILE A 84 1.18 11.25 6.17
C ILE A 84 1.66 10.17 5.20
N HIS A 85 2.44 10.54 4.19
CA HIS A 85 2.96 9.62 3.20
C HIS A 85 3.86 8.55 3.84
N LEU A 86 4.78 8.93 4.74
CA LEU A 86 5.61 7.96 5.48
C LEU A 86 4.77 7.04 6.38
N ILE A 87 3.78 7.58 7.09
CA ILE A 87 2.87 6.78 7.93
C ILE A 87 2.08 5.80 7.05
N LEU A 88 1.60 6.26 5.90
CA LEU A 88 0.86 5.42 4.95
C LEU A 88 1.71 4.27 4.43
N LEU A 89 3.01 4.50 4.19
CA LEU A 89 3.96 3.44 3.85
C LEU A 89 4.04 2.39 4.96
N ALA A 90 4.30 2.83 6.19
CA ALA A 90 4.43 1.95 7.35
C ALA A 90 3.15 1.12 7.57
N VAL A 91 1.99 1.77 7.52
CA VAL A 91 0.68 1.13 7.65
C VAL A 91 0.43 0.12 6.52
N SER A 92 0.82 0.44 5.29
CA SER A 92 0.68 -0.49 4.17
C SER A 92 1.47 -1.78 4.41
N PHE A 93 2.74 -1.67 4.81
CA PHE A 93 3.55 -2.84 5.12
C PHE A 93 3.06 -3.60 6.36
N ALA A 94 2.49 -2.92 7.35
CA ALA A 94 1.85 -3.57 8.48
C ALA A 94 0.67 -4.45 8.03
N PHE A 95 -0.18 -3.98 7.11
CA PHE A 95 -1.26 -4.79 6.53
C PHE A 95 -0.73 -5.97 5.71
N LEU A 96 0.32 -5.78 4.92
CA LEU A 96 0.95 -6.87 4.17
C LEU A 96 1.53 -7.93 5.11
N PHE A 97 2.14 -7.51 6.21
CA PHE A 97 2.69 -8.40 7.21
C PHE A 97 1.60 -9.18 7.94
N GLU A 98 0.52 -8.52 8.38
CA GLU A 98 -0.64 -9.19 8.98
C GLU A 98 -1.29 -10.19 8.03
N PHE A 99 -1.34 -9.88 6.72
CA PHE A 99 -1.75 -10.84 5.70
C PHE A 99 -0.84 -12.07 5.68
N GLY A 100 0.48 -11.88 5.64
CA GLY A 100 1.47 -12.96 5.68
C GLY A 100 1.35 -13.84 6.93
N LEU A 101 1.21 -13.23 8.11
CA LEU A 101 0.98 -13.96 9.36
C LEU A 101 -0.33 -14.75 9.34
N SER A 102 -1.39 -14.16 8.83
CA SER A 102 -2.70 -14.81 8.75
C SER A 102 -2.68 -16.02 7.81
N LEU A 103 -1.82 -16.01 6.78
CA LEU A 103 -1.58 -17.18 5.92
C LEU A 103 -0.77 -18.28 6.61
N LEU A 104 0.15 -17.91 7.50
CA LEU A 104 1.05 -18.84 8.19
C LEU A 104 0.46 -19.43 9.48
N SER A 105 -0.58 -18.81 10.04
CA SER A 105 -1.20 -19.28 11.30
C SER A 105 -1.63 -20.75 11.33
N PRO A 106 -2.07 -21.39 10.23
CA PRO A 106 -2.39 -22.82 10.24
C PRO A 106 -1.16 -23.73 10.42
N PHE A 107 0.06 -23.23 10.21
CA PHE A 107 1.30 -24.01 10.17
C PHE A 107 2.16 -23.92 11.45
N GLY A 108 1.73 -23.16 12.48
CA GLY A 108 2.46 -23.09 13.76
C GLY A 108 2.02 -21.95 14.69
N ASN A 109 2.47 -21.97 15.94
CA ASN A 109 2.05 -21.03 16.98
C ASN A 109 2.95 -19.76 17.00
N TRP A 110 2.87 -18.93 15.96
CA TRP A 110 3.75 -17.77 15.71
C TRP A 110 3.34 -16.46 16.43
N HIS A 111 2.69 -16.55 17.59
CA HIS A 111 2.14 -15.39 18.31
C HIS A 111 3.18 -14.31 18.68
N TRP A 112 4.47 -14.67 18.79
CA TRP A 112 5.53 -13.71 19.12
C TRP A 112 5.85 -12.73 17.97
N LEU A 113 5.63 -13.12 16.71
CA LEU A 113 5.84 -12.22 15.56
C LEU A 113 4.76 -11.13 15.44
N ARG A 114 3.55 -11.37 15.98
CA ARG A 114 2.49 -10.33 16.06
C ARG A 114 2.85 -9.18 16.98
N LEU A 115 3.61 -9.45 18.05
CA LEU A 115 4.04 -8.42 18.99
C LEU A 115 5.06 -7.45 18.37
N ILE A 116 5.84 -7.90 17.38
CA ILE A 116 6.80 -7.03 16.66
C ILE A 116 6.05 -5.97 15.85
N VAL A 117 4.93 -6.32 15.20
CA VAL A 117 4.12 -5.36 14.42
C VAL A 117 3.54 -4.30 15.33
N ILE A 118 2.93 -4.72 16.44
CA ILE A 118 2.33 -3.80 17.40
C ILE A 118 3.40 -2.86 17.97
N GLY A 119 4.60 -3.37 18.27
CA GLY A 119 5.74 -2.58 18.71
C GLY A 119 6.25 -1.58 17.67
N VAL A 120 6.28 -1.94 16.38
CA VAL A 120 6.71 -1.05 15.28
C VAL A 120 5.65 0.01 14.94
N THR A 121 4.36 -0.28 15.15
CA THR A 121 3.28 0.69 14.97
C THR A 121 3.02 1.60 16.19
N ALA A 122 3.62 1.31 17.34
CA ALA A 122 3.40 2.02 18.61
C ALA A 122 4.54 2.97 19.02
N VAL A 123 5.53 3.18 18.14
CA VAL A 123 6.62 4.16 18.29
C VAL A 123 6.37 5.34 17.35
#